data_AF-A0A962VXK3-F1
#
_entry.id   AF-A0A962VXK3-F1
#
_cell.length_a   1.000
_cell.length_b   1.000
_cell.length_c   1.000
_cell.angle_alpha   90.00
_cell.angle_beta   90.00
_cell.angle_gamma   90.00
#
_symmetry.space_group_name_H-M   'P 1'
#
loop_
_entity.id
_entity.type
_entity.pdbx_description
1 polymer ?
#
loop_
_entity_poly.entity_id
_entity_poly.type
_entity_poly.pdbx_seq_one_letter_code
_entity_poly.pdbx_strand_id
1 'polypeptide(L)'
;IVDPAHSDTQARMFLKIPVNFGRDMHDVVIETRDGEEWVRYGSALFRPQAGVPALPIGDSVVSIGDEGLAEWRKIPAPGSITITGVQAWKLYDADLKLLAAGVGDGNASTPSAGAYLLLYGAPNATITLKLMDG
;
A
#
# COMPACT_ATOMS: atom_id res chain seq x y z
N ILE A 1 -6.28 22.92 10.53
CA ILE A 1 -6.60 23.53 9.22
C ILE A 1 -5.45 23.19 8.28
N VAL A 2 -5.73 22.86 7.02
CA VAL A 2 -4.73 22.58 6.00
C VAL A 2 -4.58 23.83 5.14
N ASP A 3 -3.36 24.38 5.06
CA ASP A 3 -3.07 25.60 4.30
C ASP A 3 -2.09 25.33 3.15
N PRO A 4 -2.59 25.29 1.90
CA PRO A 4 -1.77 25.13 0.71
C PRO A 4 -1.30 26.47 0.10
N ALA A 5 -1.55 27.62 0.73
CA ALA A 5 -1.36 28.94 0.09
C ALA A 5 0.08 29.25 -0.37
N HIS A 6 1.06 28.47 0.12
CA HIS A 6 2.47 28.68 -0.18
C HIS A 6 3.07 27.60 -1.10
N SER A 7 2.36 26.49 -1.36
CA SER A 7 2.84 25.40 -2.21
C SER A 7 1.71 24.46 -2.63
N ASP A 8 1.69 24.11 -3.92
CA ASP A 8 0.78 23.10 -4.46
C ASP A 8 1.20 21.66 -4.07
N THR A 9 2.42 21.47 -3.57
CA THR A 9 2.96 20.17 -3.15
C THR A 9 3.14 20.03 -1.63
N GLN A 10 2.86 21.08 -0.86
CA GLN A 10 2.97 21.03 0.59
C GLN A 10 1.90 21.90 1.23
N ALA A 11 1.07 21.28 2.06
CA ALA A 11 0.11 21.99 2.88
C ALA A 11 0.47 21.85 4.36
N ARG A 12 0.70 22.99 5.00
CA ARG A 12 1.06 23.03 6.43
C ARG A 12 -0.20 22.92 7.26
N MET A 13 -0.14 22.14 8.33
CA MET A 13 -1.24 22.08 9.28
C MET A 13 -1.00 23.02 10.46
N PHE A 14 -2.00 23.84 10.78
CA PHE A 14 -1.99 24.68 11.96
C PHE A 14 -3.25 24.51 12.82
N LEU A 15 -3.07 24.82 14.10
CA LEU A 15 -4.09 24.69 15.13
C LEU A 15 -5.09 25.85 15.09
N LYS A 16 -6.39 25.55 15.12
CA LYS A 16 -7.44 26.55 15.34
C LYS A 16 -7.73 26.64 16.85
N ILE A 17 -7.66 27.84 17.42
CA ILE A 17 -7.97 28.12 18.84
C ILE A 17 -9.43 28.60 18.96
N PRO A 18 -10.20 28.14 19.97
CA PRO A 18 -9.84 27.18 21.02
C PRO A 18 -9.67 25.76 20.48
N VAL A 19 -8.77 25.00 21.12
CA VAL A 19 -8.29 23.68 20.69
C VAL A 19 -9.44 22.67 20.65
N ASN A 20 -10.03 22.49 19.48
CA ASN A 20 -10.94 21.39 19.22
C ASN A 20 -10.24 20.45 18.22
N PHE A 21 -10.00 19.19 18.61
CA PHE A 21 -9.37 18.14 17.77
C PHE A 21 -7.93 18.40 17.28
N GLY A 22 -7.09 19.10 18.05
CA GLY A 22 -5.70 19.45 17.68
C GLY A 22 -4.63 18.36 17.88
N ARG A 23 -5.01 17.11 18.17
CA ARG A 23 -4.09 16.06 18.63
C ARG A 23 -3.24 15.44 17.51
N ASP A 24 -3.83 15.29 16.32
CA ASP A 24 -3.23 14.53 15.21
C ASP A 24 -2.95 15.49 14.05
N MET A 25 -1.98 16.40 14.22
CA MET A 25 -1.54 17.33 13.18
C MET A 25 -0.25 16.82 12.52
N HIS A 26 -0.31 16.52 11.23
CA HIS A 26 0.88 16.31 10.40
C HIS A 26 0.75 17.11 9.11
N ASP A 27 1.84 17.70 8.64
CA ASP A 27 1.86 18.33 7.32
C ASP A 27 1.54 17.30 6.23
N VAL A 28 0.87 17.77 5.18
CA VAL A 28 0.60 16.98 3.98
C VAL A 28 1.62 17.37 2.94
N VAL A 29 2.31 16.38 2.39
CA VAL A 29 3.25 16.55 1.28
C VAL A 29 2.78 15.72 0.09
N ILE A 30 2.73 16.32 -1.08
CA ILE A 30 2.55 15.61 -2.36
C ILE A 30 3.93 15.27 -2.90
N GLU A 31 4.17 13.98 -3.13
CA GLU A 31 5.40 13.46 -3.70
C GLU A 31 5.14 12.90 -5.09
N THR A 32 5.91 13.31 -6.08
CA THR A 32 5.90 12.64 -7.39
C THR A 32 6.84 11.44 -7.34
N ARG A 33 6.29 10.24 -7.55
CA ARG A 33 7.03 8.97 -7.59
C ARG A 33 6.65 8.21 -8.86
N ASP A 34 7.62 7.96 -9.72
CA ASP A 34 7.43 7.30 -11.03
C ASP A 34 6.30 7.91 -11.89
N GLY A 35 6.11 9.23 -11.78
CA GLY A 35 5.07 9.96 -12.51
C GLY A 35 3.67 9.93 -11.87
N GLU A 36 3.50 9.26 -10.73
CA GLU A 36 2.27 9.29 -9.91
C GLU A 36 2.42 10.30 -8.76
N GLU A 37 1.32 10.96 -8.39
CA GLU A 37 1.26 11.81 -7.19
C GLU A 37 0.84 10.99 -5.97
N TRP A 38 1.72 10.95 -4.98
CA TRP A 38 1.54 10.24 -3.72
C TRP A 38 1.36 11.26 -2.61
N VAL A 39 0.60 10.89 -1.57
CA VAL A 39 0.36 11.76 -0.42
C VAL A 39 1.14 11.21 0.77
N ARG A 40 2.03 12.01 1.34
CA ARG A 40 2.63 11.73 2.64
C ARG A 40 1.89 12.49 3.73
N TYR A 41 1.50 11.76 4.77
CA TYR A 41 0.92 12.28 6.00
C TYR A 41 1.68 11.69 7.19
N GLY A 42 2.55 12.49 7.80
CA GLY A 42 3.47 12.00 8.83
C GLY A 42 4.40 10.91 8.25
N SER A 43 4.43 9.74 8.89
CA SER A 43 5.22 8.58 8.43
C SER A 43 4.48 7.69 7.42
N ALA A 44 3.19 7.95 7.15
CA ALA A 44 2.41 7.17 6.21
C ALA A 44 2.48 7.77 4.81
N LEU A 45 2.72 6.91 3.82
CA LEU A 45 2.73 7.26 2.40
C LEU A 45 1.59 6.54 1.69
N PHE A 46 0.78 7.29 0.96
CA PHE A 46 -0.41 6.81 0.26
C PHE A 46 -0.23 6.98 -1.24
N ARG A 47 -0.56 5.92 -1.99
CA ARG A 47 -0.59 5.95 -3.45
C ARG A 47 -2.02 6.03 -4.00
N PRO A 48 -2.23 6.53 -5.22
CA PRO A 48 -3.51 6.41 -5.90
C PRO A 48 -3.90 4.94 -6.10
N GLN A 49 -5.16 4.59 -5.79
CA GLN A 49 -5.66 3.22 -5.98
C GLN A 49 -5.59 2.77 -7.45
N ALA A 50 -5.76 3.70 -8.40
CA ALA A 50 -5.66 3.42 -9.83
C ALA A 50 -4.25 3.02 -10.29
N GLY A 51 -3.21 3.44 -9.54
CA GLY A 51 -1.81 3.12 -9.83
C GLY A 51 -1.35 1.77 -9.28
N VAL A 52 -2.18 1.08 -8.49
CA VAL A 52 -1.79 -0.20 -7.89
C VAL A 52 -1.52 -1.26 -8.99
N PRO A 53 -0.29 -1.80 -9.09
CA PRO A 53 0.06 -2.76 -10.14
C PRO A 53 -0.74 -4.06 -10.00
N ALA A 54 -1.19 -4.62 -11.12
CA ALA A 54 -1.78 -5.95 -11.13
C ALA A 54 -0.70 -7.02 -10.82
N LEU A 55 -1.08 -8.08 -10.11
CA LEU A 55 -0.28 -9.29 -9.95
C LEU A 55 -0.40 -10.14 -11.23
N PRO A 56 0.68 -10.43 -11.96
CA PRO A 56 0.62 -11.35 -13.08
C PRO A 56 0.17 -12.74 -12.64
N ILE A 57 -0.53 -13.46 -13.52
CA ILE A 57 -0.77 -14.89 -13.36
C ILE A 57 0.57 -15.62 -13.52
N GLY A 58 0.80 -16.65 -12.70
CA GLY A 58 2.06 -17.39 -12.64
C GLY A 58 3.03 -16.81 -11.62
N ASP A 59 4.32 -17.05 -11.84
CA ASP A 59 5.39 -16.60 -10.96
C ASP A 59 5.70 -15.11 -11.19
N SER A 60 5.85 -14.37 -10.09
CA SER A 60 6.16 -12.94 -10.09
C SER A 60 7.08 -12.60 -8.92
N VAL A 61 7.84 -11.52 -9.09
CA VAL A 61 8.72 -10.99 -8.05
C VAL A 61 8.29 -9.57 -7.70
N VAL A 62 8.28 -9.25 -6.41
CA VAL A 62 8.02 -7.92 -5.87
C VAL A 62 9.21 -7.51 -5.02
N SER A 63 9.82 -6.37 -5.33
CA SER A 63 10.90 -5.79 -4.54
C SER A 63 10.34 -4.77 -3.58
N ILE A 64 10.75 -4.82 -2.32
CA ILE A 64 10.53 -3.75 -1.35
C ILE A 64 11.61 -2.70 -1.58
N GLY A 65 11.20 -1.44 -1.76
CA GLY A 65 12.13 -0.32 -1.92
C GLY A 65 13.10 -0.16 -0.75
N ASP A 66 14.13 0.66 -0.94
CA ASP A 66 15.14 0.98 0.09
C ASP A 66 14.56 1.70 1.32
N GLU A 67 13.44 2.41 1.17
CA GLU A 67 12.68 2.99 2.28
C GLU A 67 11.95 1.93 3.15
N GLY A 68 11.84 0.69 2.68
CA GLY A 68 11.13 -0.38 3.41
C GLY A 68 9.61 -0.25 3.42
N LEU A 69 9.04 0.51 2.48
CA LEU A 69 7.60 0.69 2.36
C LEU A 69 6.91 -0.59 1.87
N ALA A 70 5.72 -0.87 2.39
CA ALA A 70 4.94 -2.01 1.97
C ALA A 70 4.45 -1.86 0.52
N GLU A 71 4.41 -2.98 -0.20
CA GLU A 71 4.05 -3.02 -1.62
C GLU A 71 2.65 -3.58 -1.84
N TRP A 72 1.90 -2.94 -2.73
CA TRP A 72 0.54 -3.34 -3.09
C TRP A 72 0.51 -4.08 -4.42
N ARG A 73 -0.36 -5.09 -4.52
CA ARG A 73 -0.71 -5.76 -5.77
C ARG A 73 -2.22 -5.96 -5.88
N LYS A 74 -2.78 -5.60 -7.04
CA LYS A 74 -4.18 -5.86 -7.37
C LYS A 74 -4.32 -7.26 -7.96
N ILE A 75 -5.29 -8.04 -7.49
CA ILE A 75 -5.52 -9.39 -7.97
C ILE A 75 -6.42 -9.33 -9.22
N PRO A 76 -5.95 -9.78 -10.39
CA PRO A 76 -6.68 -9.62 -11.65
C PRO A 76 -7.81 -10.64 -11.83
N ALA A 77 -7.68 -11.82 -11.21
CA ALA A 77 -8.61 -12.94 -11.37
C ALA A 77 -8.66 -13.78 -10.08
N PRO A 78 -9.76 -14.52 -9.84
CA PRO A 78 -9.82 -15.49 -8.75
C PRO A 78 -8.78 -16.60 -8.92
N GLY A 79 -8.37 -17.21 -7.81
CA GLY A 79 -7.27 -18.17 -7.77
C GLY A 79 -6.64 -18.33 -6.38
N SER A 80 -5.42 -18.86 -6.32
CA SER A 80 -4.64 -18.97 -5.08
C SER A 80 -3.25 -18.38 -5.24
N ILE A 81 -2.74 -17.76 -4.18
CA ILE A 81 -1.43 -17.10 -4.19
C ILE A 81 -0.52 -17.79 -3.19
N THR A 82 0.65 -18.23 -3.64
CA THR A 82 1.78 -18.57 -2.76
C THR A 82 2.67 -17.36 -2.58
N ILE A 83 3.12 -17.11 -1.35
CA ILE A 83 3.88 -15.93 -0.94
C ILE A 83 5.13 -16.40 -0.20
N THR A 84 6.31 -15.98 -0.64
CA THR A 84 7.61 -16.41 -0.10
C THR A 84 8.59 -15.25 0.02
N GLY A 85 9.42 -15.21 1.06
CA GLY A 85 10.39 -14.15 1.33
C GLY A 85 9.79 -12.90 1.98
N VAL A 86 8.61 -13.02 2.57
CA VAL A 86 7.85 -11.89 3.13
C VAL A 86 7.97 -11.83 4.66
N GLN A 87 7.90 -10.65 5.27
CA GLN A 87 7.81 -10.51 6.74
C GLN A 87 6.37 -10.65 7.23
N ALA A 88 5.43 -10.03 6.51
CA ALA A 88 4.00 -10.17 6.75
C ALA A 88 3.20 -9.82 5.50
N TRP A 89 1.96 -10.26 5.42
CA TRP A 89 1.08 -9.94 4.30
C TRP A 89 -0.36 -9.80 4.76
N LYS A 90 -1.15 -9.06 3.99
CA LYS A 90 -2.59 -8.88 4.18
C LYS A 90 -3.31 -8.94 2.85
N LEU A 91 -4.40 -9.68 2.81
CA LEU A 91 -5.30 -9.79 1.68
C LEU A 91 -6.62 -9.09 2.02
N TYR A 92 -7.07 -8.24 1.13
CA TYR A 92 -8.31 -7.48 1.23
C TYR A 92 -9.21 -7.77 0.03
N ASP A 93 -10.53 -7.60 0.18
CA ASP A 93 -11.45 -7.55 -0.97
C ASP A 93 -11.33 -6.22 -1.73
N ALA A 94 -12.19 -6.04 -2.74
CA ALA A 94 -12.24 -4.83 -3.56
C ALA A 94 -12.63 -3.57 -2.76
N ASP A 95 -13.31 -3.72 -1.62
CA ASP A 95 -13.72 -2.65 -0.72
C ASP A 95 -12.69 -2.40 0.40
N LEU A 96 -11.50 -2.98 0.28
CA LEU A 96 -10.41 -2.93 1.27
C LEU A 96 -10.80 -3.49 2.65
N LYS A 97 -11.77 -4.40 2.72
CA LYS A 97 -12.05 -5.17 3.93
C LYS A 97 -11.06 -6.31 4.03
N LEU A 98 -10.44 -6.47 5.21
CA LEU A 98 -9.46 -7.51 5.46
C LEU A 98 -10.11 -8.90 5.40
N LEU A 99 -9.51 -9.81 4.64
CA LEU A 99 -9.99 -11.18 4.46
C LEU A 99 -9.04 -12.20 5.07
N ALA A 100 -7.74 -12.00 4.88
CA ALA A 100 -6.71 -12.87 5.43
C ALA A 100 -5.43 -12.07 5.71
N ALA A 101 -4.60 -12.59 6.61
CA ALA A 101 -3.29 -12.03 6.90
C ALA A 101 -2.35 -13.14 7.38
N GLY A 102 -1.06 -12.92 7.23
CA GLY A 102 -0.03 -13.84 7.70
C GLY A 102 1.24 -13.12 8.12
N VAL A 103 2.02 -13.80 8.95
CA VAL A 103 3.40 -13.44 9.32
C VAL A 103 4.32 -14.47 8.70
N GLY A 104 5.37 -14.03 8.02
CA GLY A 104 6.22 -14.89 7.20
C GLY A 104 5.51 -15.39 5.93
N ASP A 105 6.14 -16.38 5.31
CA ASP A 105 5.65 -17.06 4.11
C ASP A 105 4.26 -17.68 4.33
N GLY A 106 3.50 -17.83 3.25
CA GLY A 106 2.19 -18.44 3.35
C GLY A 106 1.44 -18.52 2.03
N ASN A 107 0.16 -18.85 2.15
CA ASN A 107 -0.74 -18.99 1.04
C ASN A 107 -2.00 -18.18 1.31
N ALA A 108 -2.52 -17.53 0.28
CA ALA A 108 -3.78 -16.82 0.32
C ALA A 108 -4.71 -17.40 -0.75
N SER A 109 -5.83 -17.98 -0.34
CA SER A 109 -6.93 -18.22 -1.27
C SER A 109 -7.52 -16.88 -1.65
N THR A 110 -7.57 -16.56 -2.94
CA THR A 110 -8.05 -15.25 -3.35
C THR A 110 -9.57 -15.20 -3.38
N PRO A 111 -10.15 -14.03 -3.09
CA PRO A 111 -11.52 -13.70 -3.44
C PRO A 111 -11.59 -13.36 -4.93
N SER A 112 -12.80 -13.01 -5.39
CA SER A 112 -13.06 -12.49 -6.73
C SER A 112 -12.03 -11.47 -7.23
N ALA A 113 -11.88 -11.38 -8.55
CA ALA A 113 -11.12 -10.33 -9.23
C ALA A 113 -11.35 -8.94 -8.61
N GLY A 114 -10.29 -8.16 -8.46
CA GLY A 114 -10.33 -6.83 -7.86
C GLY A 114 -9.90 -6.76 -6.40
N ALA A 115 -9.62 -7.89 -5.75
CA ALA A 115 -8.98 -7.95 -4.43
C ALA A 115 -7.58 -7.30 -4.41
N TYR A 116 -7.07 -7.02 -3.22
CA TYR A 116 -5.77 -6.37 -3.02
C TYR A 116 -4.89 -7.15 -2.04
N LEU A 117 -3.63 -7.37 -2.43
CA LEU A 117 -2.59 -7.94 -1.58
C LEU A 117 -1.60 -6.85 -1.16
N LEU A 118 -1.35 -6.75 0.14
CA LEU A 118 -0.34 -5.88 0.74
C LEU A 118 0.79 -6.73 1.32
N LEU A 119 2.03 -6.37 0.99
CA LEU A 119 3.23 -7.13 1.28
C LEU A 119 4.21 -6.28 2.10
N TYR A 120 4.69 -6.84 3.21
CA TYR A 120 5.67 -6.20 4.07
C TYR A 120 6.99 -6.96 4.00
N GLY A 121 8.11 -6.25 3.87
CA GLY A 121 9.45 -6.82 3.93
C GLY A 121 10.47 -5.80 4.40
N ALA A 122 11.70 -6.27 4.64
CA ALA A 122 12.81 -5.38 4.93
C ALA A 122 13.15 -4.50 3.70
N PRO A 123 13.80 -3.34 3.89
CA PRO A 123 14.41 -2.59 2.80
C PRO A 123 15.20 -3.49 1.84
N ASN A 124 14.98 -3.31 0.53
CA ASN A 124 15.62 -4.10 -0.54
C ASN A 124 15.29 -5.60 -0.53
N ALA A 125 14.31 -6.05 0.25
CA ALA A 125 13.86 -7.44 0.23
C ALA A 125 13.21 -7.79 -1.12
N THR A 126 13.32 -9.06 -1.50
CA THR A 126 12.67 -9.63 -2.67
C THR A 126 11.64 -10.65 -2.22
N ILE A 127 10.40 -10.48 -2.63
CA ILE A 127 9.26 -11.33 -2.31
C ILE A 127 8.83 -12.04 -3.59
N THR A 128 8.75 -13.36 -3.53
CA THR A 128 8.26 -14.19 -4.64
C THR A 128 6.79 -14.49 -4.42
N LEU A 129 6.01 -14.31 -5.48
CA LEU A 129 4.58 -14.58 -5.52
C LEU A 129 4.31 -15.58 -6.65
N LYS A 130 3.34 -16.46 -6.43
CA LYS A 130 2.80 -17.30 -7.50
C LYS A 130 1.29 -17.27 -7.46
N LEU A 131 0.67 -16.62 -8.44
CA LEU A 131 -0.78 -16.66 -8.64
C LEU A 131 -1.13 -17.84 -9.55
N MET A 132 -1.96 -18.74 -9.07
CA MET A 132 -2.51 -19.86 -9.82
C MET A 132 -3.98 -19.59 -10.11
N ASP A 133 -4.39 -19.76 -11.37
CA ASP A 133 -5.79 -19.61 -11.78
C ASP A 133 -6.70 -20.59 -11.02
N GLY A 134 -7.90 -20.12 -10.68
CA GLY A 134 -8.95 -20.89 -10.02
C GLY A 134 -9.88 -21.61 -10.98
#